data_AF-A0A7K2FTE6-F1
#
_entry.id   AF-A0A7K2FTE6-F1
#
_cell.length_a   1.000
_cell.length_b   1.000
_cell.length_c   1.000
_cell.angle_alpha   90.00
_cell.angle_beta   90.00
_cell.angle_gamma   90.00
#
_symmetry.space_group_name_H-M   'P 1'
#
loop_
_entity.id
_entity.type
_entity.pdbx_description
1 polymer ?
#
loop_
_entity_poly.entity_id
_entity_poly.type
_entity_poly.pdbx_seq_one_letter_code
_entity_poly.pdbx_strand_id
1 'polypeptide(L)'
;MSRHAHLLVKAARSYAEAGAHTDAARCYDAVGWRWTAAEAYERAGDLEHAAETYRRAGHAAQAAHCYRLLGRPERAAQCWLDRNRPLEAAWELLLAGHTHRTDSLLAAADRLSGQTAGGGSSPLRLELARALRARIGGGPPEPLLAALGRLEVHLGALSSRGERIALLEWGVEAADRLERFDWGARLFGAAHRPHGEDEGPDEILERWHQWAGLHLGGNAWLPPLNVRAG
;
A
#
# COMPACT_ATOMS: atom_id res chain seq x y z
N MET A 1 -15.51 -4.68 30.69
CA MET A 1 -14.20 -5.38 30.66
C MET A 1 -14.03 -6.16 31.96
N SER A 2 -13.56 -7.40 31.92
CA SER A 2 -13.30 -8.20 33.13
C SER A 2 -12.03 -7.73 33.86
N ARG A 3 -11.93 -7.98 35.17
CA ARG A 3 -10.72 -7.67 35.97
C ARG A 3 -9.46 -8.29 35.36
N HIS A 4 -9.59 -9.48 34.78
CA HIS A 4 -8.52 -10.18 34.07
C HIS A 4 -8.09 -9.43 32.80
N ALA A 5 -9.03 -8.98 31.96
CA ALA A 5 -8.72 -8.18 30.76
C ALA A 5 -8.03 -6.86 31.11
N HIS A 6 -8.43 -6.20 32.20
CA HIS A 6 -7.79 -4.97 32.66
C HIS A 6 -6.33 -5.19 33.10
N LEU A 7 -6.06 -6.30 33.79
CA LEU A 7 -4.70 -6.67 34.20
C LEU A 7 -3.82 -6.98 32.98
N LEU A 8 -4.35 -7.69 31.99
CA LEU A 8 -3.65 -8.00 30.75
C LEU A 8 -3.30 -6.73 29.96
N VAL A 9 -4.20 -5.76 29.86
CA VAL A 9 -3.90 -4.47 29.20
C VAL A 9 -2.81 -3.69 29.94
N LYS A 10 -2.85 -3.68 31.29
CA LYS A 10 -1.79 -3.06 32.08
C LYS A 10 -0.44 -3.74 31.86
N ALA A 11 -0.41 -5.08 31.93
CA ALA A 11 0.80 -5.85 31.66
C ALA A 11 1.33 -5.58 30.24
N ALA A 12 0.46 -5.54 29.24
CA ALA A 12 0.81 -5.23 27.86
C ALA A 12 1.50 -3.88 27.71
N ARG A 13 1.00 -2.85 28.40
CA ARG A 13 1.64 -1.52 28.42
C ARG A 13 3.02 -1.55 29.05
N SER A 14 3.15 -2.19 30.21
CA SER A 14 4.46 -2.33 30.88
C SER A 14 5.46 -3.11 30.02
N TYR A 15 5.02 -4.18 29.33
CA TYR A 15 5.88 -4.91 28.38
C TYR A 15 6.27 -4.04 27.18
N ALA A 16 5.35 -3.23 26.64
CA ALA A 16 5.65 -2.34 25.53
C ALA A 16 6.65 -1.24 25.92
N GLU A 17 6.51 -0.65 27.11
CA GLU A 17 7.44 0.33 27.67
C GLU A 17 8.83 -0.28 27.93
N ALA A 18 8.88 -1.55 28.31
CA ALA A 18 10.13 -2.29 28.49
C ALA A 18 10.76 -2.80 27.18
N GLY A 19 10.15 -2.55 26.01
CA GLY A 19 10.61 -3.04 24.71
C GLY A 19 10.31 -4.52 24.44
N ALA A 20 9.62 -5.22 25.35
CA ALA A 20 9.18 -6.61 25.19
C ALA A 20 7.92 -6.70 24.33
N HIS A 21 8.03 -6.31 23.05
CA HIS A 21 6.90 -6.12 22.15
C HIS A 21 6.13 -7.42 21.83
N THR A 22 6.79 -8.59 21.80
CA THR A 22 6.12 -9.88 21.60
C THR A 22 5.18 -10.24 22.75
N ASP A 23 5.59 -10.00 24.00
CA ASP A 23 4.77 -10.30 25.18
C ASP A 23 3.63 -9.30 25.35
N ALA A 24 3.89 -8.03 25.01
CA ALA A 24 2.84 -7.03 24.88
C ALA A 24 1.77 -7.45 23.86
N ALA A 25 2.19 -7.92 22.68
CA ALA A 25 1.31 -8.37 21.62
C ALA A 25 0.42 -9.55 22.05
N ARG A 26 1.00 -10.55 22.73
CA ARG A 26 0.26 -11.69 23.29
C ARG A 26 -0.81 -11.25 24.29
N CYS A 27 -0.47 -10.30 25.16
CA CYS A 27 -1.43 -9.74 26.13
C CYS A 27 -2.58 -8.99 25.43
N TYR A 28 -2.29 -8.21 24.39
CA TYR A 28 -3.31 -7.52 23.60
C TYR A 28 -4.19 -8.49 22.81
N ASP A 29 -3.63 -9.53 22.19
CA ASP A 29 -4.41 -10.53 21.44
C ASP A 29 -5.34 -11.33 22.36
N ALA A 30 -4.88 -11.66 23.58
CA ALA A 30 -5.69 -12.34 24.60
C ALA A 30 -6.93 -11.52 25.04
N VAL A 31 -6.86 -10.19 24.97
CA VAL A 31 -7.98 -9.29 25.28
C VAL A 31 -8.83 -8.98 24.02
N GLY A 32 -8.43 -9.51 22.85
CA GLY A 32 -9.11 -9.30 21.58
C GLY A 32 -8.81 -7.95 20.94
N TRP A 33 -7.79 -7.23 21.42
CA TRP A 33 -7.35 -5.96 20.85
C TRP A 33 -6.41 -6.22 19.67
N ARG A 34 -6.99 -6.77 18.61
CA ARG A 34 -6.24 -7.34 17.48
C ARG A 34 -5.39 -6.32 16.73
N TRP A 35 -5.85 -5.07 16.61
CA TRP A 35 -5.08 -4.01 15.96
C TRP A 35 -3.77 -3.70 16.70
N THR A 36 -3.86 -3.37 17.99
CA THR A 36 -2.68 -3.06 18.81
C THR A 36 -1.80 -4.28 19.04
N ALA A 37 -2.37 -5.48 19.07
CA ALA A 37 -1.58 -6.71 19.08
C ALA A 37 -0.76 -6.85 17.79
N ALA A 38 -1.36 -6.62 16.63
CA ALA A 38 -0.67 -6.71 15.35
C ALA A 38 0.45 -5.66 15.22
N GLU A 39 0.19 -4.40 15.60
CA GLU A 39 1.23 -3.35 15.66
C GLU A 39 2.37 -3.73 16.59
N ALA A 40 2.08 -4.32 17.75
CA ALA A 40 3.10 -4.77 18.68
C ALA A 40 3.93 -5.93 18.12
N TYR A 41 3.32 -6.90 17.42
CA TYR A 41 4.05 -7.95 16.70
C TYR A 41 4.92 -7.37 15.58
N GLU A 42 4.42 -6.38 14.83
CA GLU A 42 5.16 -5.71 13.77
C GLU A 42 6.39 -4.98 14.33
N ARG A 43 6.24 -4.24 15.42
CA ARG A 43 7.36 -3.59 16.13
C ARG A 43 8.36 -4.58 16.71
N ALA A 44 7.91 -5.79 17.04
CA ALA A 44 8.78 -6.87 17.47
C ALA A 44 9.56 -7.53 16.32
N GLY A 45 9.23 -7.20 15.06
CA GLY A 45 9.76 -7.88 13.88
C GLY A 45 9.11 -9.25 13.61
N ASP A 46 8.09 -9.64 14.38
CA ASP A 46 7.35 -10.90 14.17
C ASP A 46 6.25 -10.69 13.12
N LEU A 47 6.70 -10.52 11.88
CA LEU A 47 5.83 -10.21 10.75
C LEU A 47 4.80 -11.31 10.46
N GLU A 48 5.08 -12.56 10.81
CA GLU A 48 4.16 -13.69 10.58
C GLU A 48 2.94 -13.57 11.51
N HIS A 49 3.18 -13.35 12.81
CA HIS A 49 2.09 -13.13 13.76
C HIS A 49 1.38 -11.79 13.51
N ALA A 50 2.11 -10.74 13.13
CA ALA A 50 1.52 -9.47 12.73
C ALA A 50 0.55 -9.65 11.55
N ALA A 51 0.99 -10.32 10.48
CA ALA A 51 0.18 -10.57 9.29
C ALA A 51 -1.10 -11.34 9.62
N GLU A 52 -0.99 -12.41 10.42
CA GLU A 52 -2.15 -13.21 10.81
C GLU A 52 -3.13 -12.42 11.68
N THR A 53 -2.60 -11.63 12.62
CA THR A 53 -3.41 -10.82 13.52
C THR A 53 -4.13 -9.71 12.75
N TYR A 54 -3.45 -9.03 11.82
CA TYR A 54 -4.07 -8.06 10.92
C TYR A 54 -5.15 -8.71 10.04
N ARG A 55 -4.90 -9.92 9.50
CA ARG A 55 -5.88 -10.65 8.70
C ARG A 55 -7.14 -10.97 9.51
N ARG A 56 -7.00 -11.46 10.75
CA ARG A 56 -8.11 -11.75 11.70
C ARG A 56 -8.83 -10.48 12.19
N ALA A 57 -8.12 -9.36 12.28
CA ALA A 57 -8.68 -8.06 12.59
C ALA A 57 -9.40 -7.43 11.38
N GLY A 58 -9.08 -7.91 10.18
CA GLY A 58 -9.70 -7.48 8.95
C GLY A 58 -9.01 -6.34 8.23
N HIS A 59 -7.72 -6.19 8.47
CA HIS A 59 -6.87 -5.18 7.89
C HIS A 59 -6.02 -5.83 6.79
N ALA A 60 -6.67 -6.06 5.64
CA ALA A 60 -6.08 -6.80 4.53
C ALA A 60 -4.81 -6.12 3.97
N ALA A 61 -4.77 -4.78 3.93
CA ALA A 61 -3.61 -4.03 3.44
C ALA A 61 -2.37 -4.24 4.31
N GLN A 62 -2.53 -4.13 5.62
CA GLN A 62 -1.46 -4.34 6.61
C GLN A 62 -0.99 -5.80 6.60
N ALA A 63 -1.95 -6.75 6.57
CA ALA A 63 -1.62 -8.16 6.47
C ALA A 63 -0.84 -8.49 5.18
N ALA A 64 -1.27 -7.96 4.04
CA ALA A 64 -0.60 -8.12 2.76
C ALA A 64 0.80 -7.48 2.79
N HIS A 65 0.96 -6.31 3.40
CA HIS A 65 2.27 -5.67 3.58
C HIS A 65 3.24 -6.55 4.38
N CYS A 66 2.82 -7.09 5.54
CA CYS A 66 3.65 -7.99 6.33
C CYS A 66 4.02 -9.27 5.55
N TYR A 67 3.06 -9.88 4.84
CA TYR A 67 3.36 -11.05 4.01
C TYR A 67 4.28 -10.76 2.83
N ARG A 68 4.20 -9.55 2.25
CA ARG A 68 5.11 -9.10 1.20
C ARG A 68 6.53 -8.92 1.72
N LEU A 69 6.72 -8.33 2.91
CA LEU A 69 8.04 -8.24 3.57
C LEU A 69 8.63 -9.63 3.88
N LEU A 70 7.78 -10.62 4.16
CA LEU A 70 8.17 -12.01 4.35
C LEU A 70 8.44 -12.78 3.04
N GLY A 71 8.25 -12.15 1.87
CA GLY A 71 8.39 -12.81 0.57
C GLY A 71 7.33 -13.88 0.30
N ARG A 72 6.12 -13.72 0.85
CA ARG A 72 4.98 -14.66 0.69
C ARG A 72 3.83 -14.03 -0.10
N PRO A 73 4.00 -13.80 -1.41
CA PRO A 73 3.05 -13.05 -2.22
C PRO A 73 1.68 -13.75 -2.36
N GLU A 74 1.62 -15.08 -2.32
CA GLU A 74 0.36 -15.82 -2.37
C GLU A 74 -0.49 -15.55 -1.14
N ARG A 75 0.14 -15.43 0.04
CA ARG A 75 -0.58 -15.10 1.28
C ARG A 75 -1.02 -13.65 1.28
N ALA A 76 -0.19 -12.73 0.77
CA ALA A 76 -0.58 -11.33 0.58
C ALA A 76 -1.79 -11.21 -0.35
N ALA A 77 -1.78 -11.90 -1.49
CA ALA A 77 -2.91 -11.95 -2.41
C ALA A 77 -4.16 -12.57 -1.77
N GLN A 78 -4.00 -13.62 -0.97
CA GLN A 78 -5.13 -14.25 -0.27
C GLN A 78 -5.82 -13.29 0.71
N CYS A 79 -5.07 -12.42 1.41
CA CYS A 79 -5.66 -11.40 2.28
C CYS A 79 -6.64 -10.48 1.54
N TRP A 80 -6.36 -10.17 0.27
CA TRP A 80 -7.25 -9.38 -0.58
C TRP A 80 -8.43 -10.20 -1.12
N LEU A 81 -8.21 -11.47 -1.48
CA LEU A 81 -9.27 -12.37 -1.92
C LEU A 81 -10.32 -12.64 -0.83
N ASP A 82 -9.88 -12.78 0.43
CA ASP A 82 -10.78 -12.91 1.59
C ASP A 82 -11.73 -11.69 1.73
N ARG A 83 -11.38 -10.56 1.10
CA ARG A 83 -12.18 -9.32 1.04
C ARG A 83 -12.89 -9.09 -0.28
N ASN A 84 -12.91 -10.09 -1.16
CA ASN A 84 -13.46 -9.99 -2.50
C ASN A 84 -12.87 -8.82 -3.30
N ARG A 85 -11.55 -8.61 -3.14
CA ARG A 85 -10.75 -7.56 -3.80
C ARG A 85 -9.74 -8.21 -4.76
N PRO A 86 -10.19 -8.75 -5.91
CA PRO A 86 -9.34 -9.53 -6.80
C PRO A 86 -8.34 -8.67 -7.57
N LEU A 87 -8.58 -7.37 -7.74
CA LEU A 87 -7.68 -6.45 -8.43
C LEU A 87 -6.39 -6.25 -7.62
N GLU A 88 -6.54 -6.01 -6.32
CA GLU A 88 -5.43 -5.90 -5.38
C GLU A 88 -4.67 -7.22 -5.24
N ALA A 89 -5.39 -8.35 -5.17
CA ALA A 89 -4.76 -9.67 -5.19
C ALA A 89 -3.93 -9.92 -6.46
N ALA A 90 -4.46 -9.53 -7.63
CA ALA A 90 -3.74 -9.64 -8.89
C ALA A 90 -2.49 -8.77 -8.88
N TRP A 91 -2.59 -7.53 -8.39
CA TRP A 91 -1.46 -6.62 -8.26
C TRP A 91 -0.34 -7.26 -7.44
N GLU A 92 -0.62 -7.70 -6.20
CA GLU A 92 0.39 -8.33 -5.34
C GLU A 92 1.15 -9.49 -6.02
N LEU A 93 0.43 -10.34 -6.77
CA LEU A 93 1.06 -11.44 -7.51
C LEU A 93 1.92 -10.93 -8.68
N LEU A 94 1.47 -9.90 -9.40
CA LEU A 94 2.25 -9.25 -10.47
C LEU A 94 3.53 -8.64 -9.91
N LEU A 95 3.46 -7.99 -8.75
CA LEU A 95 4.63 -7.43 -8.08
C LEU A 95 5.68 -8.49 -7.77
N ALA A 96 5.23 -9.70 -7.43
CA ALA A 96 6.12 -10.82 -7.17
C ALA A 96 6.50 -11.63 -8.43
N GLY A 97 6.08 -11.21 -9.63
CA GLY A 97 6.32 -11.92 -10.89
C GLY A 97 5.52 -13.22 -11.07
N HIS A 98 4.54 -13.49 -10.22
CA HIS A 98 3.72 -14.71 -10.26
C HIS A 98 2.53 -14.52 -11.21
N THR A 99 2.70 -14.85 -12.49
CA THR A 99 1.73 -14.55 -13.55
C THR A 99 0.64 -15.62 -13.77
N HIS A 100 0.83 -16.86 -13.30
CA HIS A 100 -0.05 -17.99 -13.64
C HIS A 100 -1.51 -17.78 -13.19
N ARG A 101 -1.76 -17.02 -12.12
CA ARG A 101 -3.12 -16.77 -11.59
C ARG A 101 -3.62 -15.35 -11.83
N THR A 102 -2.82 -14.46 -12.41
CA THR A 102 -3.20 -13.05 -12.51
C THR A 102 -4.31 -12.83 -13.53
N ASP A 103 -4.37 -13.61 -14.61
CA ASP A 103 -5.37 -13.41 -15.67
C ASP A 103 -6.80 -13.66 -15.20
N SER A 104 -7.00 -14.74 -14.43
CA SER A 104 -8.32 -15.06 -13.87
C SER A 104 -8.76 -14.02 -12.84
N LEU A 105 -7.82 -13.48 -12.06
CA LEU A 105 -8.08 -12.42 -11.09
C LEU A 105 -8.39 -11.08 -11.77
N LEU A 106 -7.67 -10.70 -12.82
CA LEU A 106 -7.95 -9.50 -13.61
C LEU A 106 -9.31 -9.61 -14.33
N ALA A 107 -9.69 -10.80 -14.83
CA ALA A 107 -11.01 -11.04 -15.39
C ALA A 107 -12.13 -11.01 -14.32
N ALA A 108 -11.84 -11.43 -13.09
CA ALA A 108 -12.77 -11.29 -11.96
C ALA A 108 -12.94 -9.81 -11.56
N ALA A 109 -11.83 -9.06 -11.49
CA ALA A 109 -11.83 -7.63 -11.20
C ALA A 109 -12.63 -6.82 -12.22
N ASP A 110 -12.46 -7.11 -13.51
CA ASP A 110 -13.21 -6.46 -14.59
C ASP A 110 -14.73 -6.64 -14.42
N ARG A 111 -15.16 -7.89 -14.18
CA ARG A 111 -16.57 -8.22 -13.93
C ARG A 111 -17.16 -7.50 -12.73
N LEU A 112 -16.38 -7.33 -11.66
CA LEU A 112 -16.82 -6.59 -10.47
C LEU A 112 -16.86 -5.07 -10.71
N SER A 113 -15.88 -4.53 -11.44
CA SER A 113 -15.83 -3.10 -11.78
C SER A 113 -17.03 -2.66 -12.62
N GLY A 114 -17.50 -3.51 -13.54
CA GLY A 114 -18.71 -3.26 -14.34
C GLY A 114 -20.01 -3.24 -13.53
N GLN A 115 -20.02 -3.79 -12.30
CA GLN A 115 -21.19 -3.81 -11.41
C GLN A 115 -21.21 -2.61 -10.46
N THR A 116 -20.06 -2.01 -10.17
CA THR A 116 -19.95 -0.84 -9.29
C THR A 116 -20.02 0.45 -10.09
N ALA A 117 -21.17 1.13 -10.08
CA ALA A 117 -21.43 2.37 -10.83
C ALA A 117 -20.68 3.63 -10.31
N GLY A 118 -19.64 3.48 -9.48
CA GLY A 118 -18.95 4.62 -8.88
C GLY A 118 -17.52 4.27 -8.48
N GLY A 119 -16.54 4.84 -9.19
CA GLY A 119 -15.13 4.74 -8.84
C GLY A 119 -14.22 4.93 -10.05
N GLY A 120 -13.98 6.18 -10.46
CA GLY A 120 -13.16 6.51 -11.64
C GLY A 120 -11.71 6.00 -11.58
N SER A 121 -11.21 5.62 -10.40
CA SER A 121 -9.87 5.07 -10.21
C SER A 121 -9.74 3.58 -10.54
N SER A 122 -10.82 2.80 -10.41
CA SER A 122 -10.82 1.35 -10.66
C SER A 122 -10.44 0.96 -12.10
N PRO A 123 -10.97 1.60 -13.16
CA PRO A 123 -10.63 1.23 -14.54
C PRO A 123 -9.16 1.51 -14.88
N LEU A 124 -8.59 2.62 -14.40
CA LEU A 124 -7.17 2.94 -14.63
C LEU A 124 -6.23 1.98 -13.90
N ARG A 125 -6.56 1.56 -12.68
CA ARG A 125 -5.80 0.52 -11.96
C ARG A 125 -5.84 -0.82 -12.69
N LEU A 126 -7.01 -1.21 -13.20
CA LEU A 126 -7.16 -2.43 -13.99
C LEU A 126 -6.37 -2.37 -15.30
N GLU A 127 -6.41 -1.24 -15.99
CA GLU A 127 -5.60 -0.99 -17.19
C GLU A 127 -4.10 -1.12 -16.90
N LEU A 128 -3.63 -0.46 -15.84
CA LEU A 128 -2.23 -0.52 -15.40
C LEU A 128 -1.80 -1.96 -15.07
N ALA A 129 -2.63 -2.70 -14.33
CA ALA A 129 -2.35 -4.09 -13.98
C ALA A 129 -2.29 -5.01 -15.21
N ARG A 130 -3.17 -4.82 -16.19
CA ARG A 130 -3.14 -5.56 -17.46
C ARG A 130 -1.88 -5.25 -18.28
N ALA A 131 -1.51 -3.97 -18.35
CA ALA A 131 -0.32 -3.54 -19.06
C ALA A 131 0.96 -4.08 -18.39
N LEU A 132 1.03 -4.05 -17.05
CA LEU A 132 2.12 -4.63 -16.29
C LEU A 132 2.22 -6.16 -16.47
N ARG A 133 1.09 -6.87 -16.42
CA ARG A 133 1.02 -8.31 -16.74
C ARG A 133 1.60 -8.60 -18.12
N ALA A 134 1.15 -7.86 -19.13
CA ALA A 134 1.64 -8.05 -20.50
C ALA A 134 3.16 -7.80 -20.58
N ARG A 135 3.65 -6.77 -19.88
CA ARG A 135 5.06 -6.42 -19.83
C ARG A 135 5.91 -7.50 -19.15
N ILE A 136 5.47 -8.05 -18.01
CA ILE A 136 6.13 -9.18 -17.33
C ILE A 136 6.20 -10.41 -18.24
N GLY A 137 5.16 -10.64 -19.05
CA GLY A 137 5.11 -11.70 -20.06
C GLY A 137 5.98 -11.48 -21.31
N GLY A 138 6.86 -10.48 -21.33
CA GLY A 138 7.71 -10.14 -22.48
C GLY A 138 7.06 -9.25 -23.53
N GLY A 139 5.89 -8.68 -23.23
CA GLY A 139 5.19 -7.76 -24.12
C GLY A 139 5.86 -6.39 -24.26
N PRO A 140 5.38 -5.59 -25.25
CA PRO A 140 5.83 -4.23 -25.48
C PRO A 140 5.64 -3.32 -24.25
N PRO A 141 6.56 -2.38 -23.95
CA PRO A 141 6.38 -1.39 -22.87
C PRO A 141 5.34 -0.31 -23.20
N GLU A 142 5.02 -0.08 -24.47
CA GLU A 142 4.16 1.02 -24.95
C GLU A 142 2.79 1.09 -24.27
N PRO A 143 2.04 -0.02 -24.07
CA PRO A 143 0.75 0.03 -23.38
C PRO A 143 0.88 0.47 -21.92
N LEU A 144 1.98 0.08 -21.25
CA LEU A 144 2.23 0.44 -19.86
C LEU A 144 2.62 1.92 -19.75
N LEU A 145 3.48 2.42 -20.64
CA LEU A 145 3.82 3.84 -20.72
C LEU A 145 2.58 4.70 -21.05
N ALA A 146 1.70 4.23 -21.93
CA ALA A 146 0.45 4.92 -22.24
C ALA A 146 -0.50 4.97 -21.02
N ALA A 147 -0.56 3.88 -20.23
CA ALA A 147 -1.32 3.86 -18.99
C ALA A 147 -0.75 4.84 -17.95
N LEU A 148 0.58 4.93 -17.79
CA LEU A 148 1.23 5.91 -16.92
C LEU A 148 0.94 7.35 -17.34
N GLY A 149 0.93 7.64 -18.65
CA GLY A 149 0.57 8.96 -19.17
C GLY A 149 -0.88 9.36 -18.87
N ARG A 150 -1.83 8.43 -19.00
CA ARG A 150 -3.23 8.67 -18.59
C ARG A 150 -3.35 8.87 -17.07
N LEU A 151 -2.59 8.10 -16.30
CA LEU A 151 -2.57 8.18 -14.84
C LEU A 151 -2.06 9.55 -14.36
N GLU A 152 -0.99 10.08 -14.98
CA GLU A 152 -0.47 11.43 -14.72
C GLU A 152 -1.56 12.51 -14.88
N VAL A 153 -2.27 12.51 -16.01
CA VAL A 153 -3.36 13.47 -16.27
C VAL A 153 -4.49 13.33 -15.25
N HIS A 154 -4.84 12.09 -14.89
CA HIS A 154 -5.96 11.83 -13.99
C HIS A 154 -5.64 12.20 -12.52
N LEU A 155 -4.41 11.98 -12.06
CA LEU A 155 -3.98 12.33 -10.70
C LEU A 155 -4.24 13.80 -10.37
N GLY A 156 -3.94 14.69 -11.33
CA GLY A 156 -4.16 16.13 -11.18
C GLY A 156 -5.64 16.53 -11.11
N ALA A 157 -6.55 15.72 -11.65
CA ALA A 157 -8.00 15.99 -11.68
C ALA A 157 -8.76 15.44 -10.45
N LEU A 158 -8.16 14.52 -9.69
CA LEU A 158 -8.84 13.85 -8.57
C LEU A 158 -9.00 14.77 -7.35
N SER A 159 -10.21 14.84 -6.81
CA SER A 159 -10.50 15.58 -5.57
C SER A 159 -10.17 14.76 -4.32
N SER A 160 -10.41 13.44 -4.35
CA SER A 160 -10.17 12.55 -3.21
C SER A 160 -8.68 12.30 -2.99
N ARG A 161 -8.18 12.68 -1.80
CA ARG A 161 -6.79 12.42 -1.37
C ARG A 161 -6.48 10.93 -1.36
N GLY A 162 -7.38 10.09 -0.84
CA GLY A 162 -7.18 8.65 -0.76
C GLY A 162 -7.09 7.98 -2.13
N GLU A 163 -7.91 8.42 -3.09
CA GLU A 163 -7.85 7.90 -4.46
C GLU A 163 -6.56 8.32 -5.18
N ARG A 164 -6.12 9.57 -4.99
CA ARG A 164 -4.83 10.06 -5.52
C ARG A 164 -3.67 9.21 -5.00
N ILE A 165 -3.58 9.03 -3.68
CA ILE A 165 -2.49 8.26 -3.06
C ILE A 165 -2.47 6.83 -3.61
N ALA A 166 -3.61 6.15 -3.62
CA ALA A 166 -3.64 4.76 -4.05
C ALA A 166 -3.45 4.58 -5.58
N LEU A 167 -3.70 5.60 -6.41
CA LEU A 167 -3.31 5.57 -7.83
C LEU A 167 -1.82 5.89 -8.03
N LEU A 168 -1.31 6.87 -7.28
CA LEU A 168 0.10 7.24 -7.28
C LEU A 168 0.98 6.04 -6.90
N GLU A 169 0.63 5.34 -5.82
CA GLU A 169 1.36 4.15 -5.35
C GLU A 169 1.51 3.10 -6.47
N TRP A 170 0.41 2.73 -7.14
CA TRP A 170 0.44 1.74 -8.20
C TRP A 170 1.24 2.22 -9.41
N GLY A 171 1.09 3.49 -9.80
CA GLY A 171 1.80 4.07 -10.93
C GLY A 171 3.31 4.13 -10.69
N VAL A 172 3.74 4.58 -9.51
CA VAL A 172 5.16 4.64 -9.12
C VAL A 172 5.74 3.22 -9.04
N GLU A 173 5.03 2.29 -8.42
CA GLU A 173 5.49 0.91 -8.28
C GLU A 173 5.62 0.18 -9.64
N ALA A 174 4.75 0.48 -10.61
CA ALA A 174 4.91 0.02 -11.98
C ALA A 174 6.12 0.66 -12.68
N ALA A 175 6.30 1.98 -12.52
CA ALA A 175 7.40 2.71 -13.13
C ALA A 175 8.77 2.24 -12.61
N ASP A 176 8.88 2.02 -11.30
CA ASP A 176 10.10 1.56 -10.64
C ASP A 176 10.53 0.18 -11.13
N ARG A 177 9.59 -0.73 -11.42
CA ARG A 177 9.91 -2.04 -12.02
C ARG A 177 10.43 -1.97 -13.45
N LEU A 178 10.12 -0.90 -14.17
CA LEU A 178 10.68 -0.67 -15.49
C LEU A 178 11.99 0.11 -15.43
N GLU A 179 12.47 0.46 -14.23
CA GLU A 179 13.59 1.40 -14.02
C GLU A 179 13.33 2.74 -14.72
N ARG A 180 12.05 3.11 -14.85
CA ARG A 180 11.59 4.35 -15.47
C ARG A 180 11.26 5.38 -14.40
N PHE A 181 12.28 5.74 -13.62
CA PHE A 181 12.15 6.70 -12.51
C PHE A 181 11.71 8.10 -12.98
N ASP A 182 11.90 8.43 -14.27
CA ASP A 182 11.34 9.63 -14.89
C ASP A 182 9.82 9.68 -14.76
N TRP A 183 9.14 8.54 -14.92
CA TRP A 183 7.70 8.45 -14.70
C TRP A 183 7.32 8.56 -13.24
N GLY A 184 8.07 7.93 -12.33
CA GLY A 184 7.83 8.08 -10.88
C GLY A 184 7.80 9.55 -10.45
N ALA A 185 8.82 10.33 -10.86
CA ALA A 185 8.90 11.76 -10.56
C ALA A 185 7.73 12.56 -11.15
N ARG A 186 7.31 12.26 -12.39
CA ARG A 186 6.16 12.92 -13.04
C ARG A 186 4.85 12.65 -12.30
N LEU A 187 4.65 11.40 -11.86
CA LEU A 187 3.45 11.01 -11.12
C LEU A 187 3.38 11.70 -9.76
N PHE A 188 4.50 11.77 -9.02
CA PHE A 188 4.55 12.55 -7.77
C PHE A 188 4.25 14.02 -8.02
N GLY A 189 4.83 14.63 -9.06
CA GLY A 189 4.54 16.01 -9.44
C GLY A 189 3.06 16.25 -9.79
N ALA A 190 2.43 15.33 -10.49
CA ALA A 190 1.00 15.43 -10.85
C ALA A 190 0.06 15.19 -9.65
N ALA A 191 0.47 14.37 -8.68
CA ALA A 191 -0.30 14.09 -7.47
C ALA A 191 -0.15 15.18 -6.39
N HIS A 192 1.01 15.82 -6.33
CA HIS A 192 1.31 16.91 -5.40
C HIS A 192 0.50 18.15 -5.78
N ARG A 193 -0.26 18.68 -4.83
CA ARG A 193 -0.88 19.99 -4.93
C ARG A 193 -0.26 20.90 -3.87
N PRO A 194 0.31 22.04 -4.24
CA PRO A 194 0.86 22.96 -3.26
C PRO A 194 -0.25 23.44 -2.31
N HIS A 195 0.01 23.35 -1.01
CA HIS A 195 -0.92 23.75 0.05
C HIS A 195 -1.06 25.28 0.13
N GLY A 196 -2.23 25.75 0.59
CA GLY A 196 -2.35 27.08 1.18
C GLY A 196 -1.79 27.10 2.61
N GLU A 197 -1.55 28.28 3.17
CA GLU A 197 -0.87 28.49 4.48
C GLU A 197 -1.55 27.78 5.68
N ASP A 198 -2.79 27.32 5.56
CA ASP A 198 -3.62 26.76 6.65
C ASP A 198 -3.84 25.24 6.63
N GLU A 199 -3.34 24.49 5.64
CA GLU A 199 -3.53 23.04 5.55
C GLU A 199 -2.33 22.23 6.09
N GLY A 200 -2.60 21.04 6.67
CA GLY A 200 -1.63 20.22 7.40
C GLY A 200 -0.48 19.61 6.56
N PRO A 201 0.33 18.70 7.13
CA PRO A 201 1.54 18.20 6.47
C PRO A 201 1.26 17.48 5.14
N ASP A 202 2.13 17.74 4.16
CA ASP A 202 2.03 17.20 2.81
C ASP A 202 2.63 15.80 2.69
N GLU A 203 1.81 14.80 3.00
CA GLU A 203 2.20 13.37 2.90
C GLU A 203 2.73 12.98 1.51
N ILE A 204 2.21 13.58 0.42
CA ILE A 204 2.67 13.24 -0.94
C ILE A 204 4.08 13.77 -1.15
N LEU A 205 4.36 14.99 -0.68
CA LEU A 205 5.70 15.58 -0.75
C LEU A 205 6.70 14.80 0.12
N GLU A 206 6.32 14.41 1.34
CA GLU A 206 7.17 13.57 2.21
C GLU A 206 7.53 12.25 1.53
N ARG A 207 6.54 11.56 0.95
CA ARG A 207 6.77 10.33 0.18
C ARG A 207 7.63 10.57 -1.05
N TRP A 208 7.46 11.69 -1.74
CA TRP A 208 8.29 12.05 -2.89
C TRP A 208 9.75 12.25 -2.48
N HIS A 209 10.01 12.95 -1.37
CA HIS A 209 11.35 13.11 -0.82
C HIS A 209 12.01 11.77 -0.47
N GLN A 210 11.26 10.88 0.18
CA GLN A 210 11.75 9.54 0.54
C GLN A 210 12.07 8.72 -0.71
N TRP A 211 11.14 8.67 -1.67
CA TRP A 211 11.32 7.95 -2.93
C TRP A 211 12.50 8.51 -3.75
N ALA A 212 12.62 9.84 -3.88
CA ALA A 212 13.71 10.47 -4.62
C ALA A 212 15.07 10.21 -3.97
N GLY A 213 15.14 10.21 -2.63
CA GLY A 213 16.35 9.81 -1.91
C GLY A 213 16.79 8.38 -2.22
N LEU A 214 15.85 7.45 -2.31
CA LEU A 214 16.12 6.03 -2.58
C LEU A 214 16.49 5.76 -4.05
N HIS A 215 15.79 6.40 -5.00
CA HIS A 215 15.91 6.07 -6.43
C HIS A 215 16.78 7.05 -7.23
N LEU A 216 16.83 8.32 -6.84
CA LEU A 216 17.52 9.38 -7.57
C LEU A 216 18.78 9.90 -6.85
N GLY A 217 19.07 9.38 -5.65
CA GLY A 217 20.26 9.73 -4.86
C GLY A 217 20.22 11.12 -4.22
N GLY A 218 19.08 11.83 -4.29
CA GLY A 218 18.92 13.15 -3.73
C GLY A 218 17.52 13.73 -3.97
N ASN A 219 17.19 14.79 -3.22
CA ASN A 219 15.89 15.45 -3.25
C ASN A 219 16.00 16.98 -3.26
N ALA A 220 17.19 17.52 -3.57
CA ALA A 220 17.50 18.95 -3.48
C ALA A 220 16.72 19.83 -4.48
N TRP A 221 16.16 19.24 -5.54
CA TRP A 221 15.32 19.93 -6.53
C TRP A 221 13.82 19.90 -6.19
N LEU A 222 13.42 19.23 -5.11
CA LEU A 222 12.02 19.17 -4.68
C LEU A 222 11.65 20.39 -3.83
N PRO A 223 10.36 20.78 -3.78
CA PRO A 223 9.88 21.77 -2.85
C PRO A 223 10.27 21.40 -1.40
N PRO A 224 10.71 22.34 -0.56
CA PRO A 224 11.10 22.02 0.80
C PRO A 224 9.89 21.50 1.59
N LEU A 225 10.13 20.51 2.46
CA LEU A 225 9.12 20.07 3.42
C LEU A 225 8.79 21.24 4.37
N ASN A 226 7.50 21.48 4.58
CA ASN A 226 7.03 22.40 5.62
C ASN A 226 7.30 21.77 7.00
N VAL A 227 8.55 21.85 7.44
CA VAL A 227 8.91 21.53 8.82
C VAL A 227 8.34 22.65 9.66
N ARG A 228 7.21 22.42 10.33
CA ARG A 228 6.83 23.28 11.45
C ARG A 228 8.00 23.26 12.42
N ALA A 229 8.69 24.39 12.54
CA ALA A 229 9.65 24.62 13.61
C ALA A 229 8.91 24.34 14.92
N GLY A 230 9.29 23.25 15.59
CA GLY A 230 8.90 22.97 16.97
C GLY A 230 9.64 23.90 17.92
#